data_AF-A0A168T7U6-F1
#
_entry.id   AF-A0A168T7U6-F1
#
_cell.length_a   1.000
_cell.length_b   1.000
_cell.length_c   1.000
_cell.angle_alpha   90.00
_cell.angle_beta   90.00
_cell.angle_gamma   90.00
#
_symmetry.space_group_name_H-M   'P 1'
#
loop_
_entity.id
_entity.type
_entity.pdbx_description
1 polymer ?
#
loop_
_entity_poly.entity_id
_entity_poly.type
_entity_poly.pdbx_seq_one_letter_code
_entity_poly.pdbx_strand_id
1 'polypeptide(L)'
;MSEIQFDTISGGIRKPGVHFEFNTRLAVNTLPGNEQRVLVIGPMLSGGTATPLNAVSVYSEDEADVYFGAGSLAAAMARAAINANSYLQLDVIGIADSGAGKAATGAVTVSGTATSSGTLSVWVAGEQVTVDVETGDEPSKIIPALVEAMTQTPSLLVTGEYKSEASQLTVTTRTKGAWGNDITLSASTTAGGLTVSATPMANGEMDPDIQPALDAVFAAGHNILICPFSTTPALAALKQHLEKTGNAMEQRGAIGCAGWTGSLGNGITLAAGVNSGRVSVPWYRGSVKLPAVLAAIYGAVMAGEEDPARPLNSLALSGLDVVAMSQRESRNEQENALHNGLTPVEVGPGNTVQIVRAVSTYTVNAQGVTDVSLLDITSIRTLDYTRKACRERISLRFPREKLSTRTIAKVESELYDVLIKLEEAEILENVEANKAKLRVQRNGKDANRLDCVVPADVVNGLHVFAGRIDMIL
;
A
#
# COMPACT_ATOMS: atom_id res chain seq x y z
N MET A 1 -4.85 31.84 41.30
CA MET A 1 -5.41 30.53 41.66
C MET A 1 -6.58 30.23 40.75
N SER A 2 -6.50 29.17 39.94
CA SER A 2 -7.62 28.73 39.11
C SER A 2 -8.66 28.02 39.96
N GLU A 3 -9.89 28.54 39.94
CA GLU A 3 -11.07 27.91 40.57
C GLU A 3 -11.28 26.48 40.03
N ILE A 4 -11.50 25.52 40.93
CA ILE A 4 -11.77 24.11 40.60
C ILE A 4 -13.22 24.03 40.07
N GLN A 5 -13.38 23.50 38.85
CA GLN A 5 -14.69 23.35 38.21
C GLN A 5 -15.21 21.92 38.40
N PHE A 6 -16.51 21.80 38.65
CA PHE A 6 -17.22 20.53 38.76
C PHE A 6 -18.17 20.32 37.58
N ASP A 7 -18.25 19.09 37.06
CA ASP A 7 -19.07 18.71 35.89
C ASP A 7 -20.46 18.21 36.26
N THR A 8 -20.53 17.42 37.32
CA THR A 8 -21.74 16.70 37.76
C THR A 8 -22.25 17.21 39.10
N ILE A 9 -21.36 17.70 39.95
CA ILE A 9 -21.74 18.32 41.21
C ILE A 9 -22.25 19.74 40.92
N SER A 10 -23.56 19.93 41.05
CA SER A 10 -24.21 21.23 40.84
C SER A 10 -23.81 22.27 41.89
N GLY A 11 -23.52 23.50 41.47
CA GLY A 11 -23.19 24.61 42.36
C GLY A 11 -24.36 25.08 43.25
N GLY A 12 -25.59 24.61 43.01
CA GLY A 12 -26.79 24.98 43.76
C GLY A 12 -27.22 24.00 44.85
N ILE A 13 -26.41 22.98 45.17
CA ILE A 13 -26.79 21.92 46.12
C ILE A 13 -26.82 22.48 47.56
N ARG A 14 -27.97 22.39 48.22
CA ARG A 14 -28.19 22.89 49.60
C ARG A 14 -28.17 21.79 50.66
N LYS A 15 -28.18 20.53 50.24
CA LYS A 15 -28.16 19.37 51.14
C LYS A 15 -26.73 19.17 51.64
N PRO A 16 -26.48 19.17 52.97
CA PRO A 16 -25.16 18.82 53.51
C PRO A 16 -24.74 17.39 53.10
N GLY A 17 -23.50 17.22 52.66
CA GLY A 17 -22.96 15.94 52.21
C GLY A 17 -21.52 16.02 51.73
N VAL A 18 -20.87 14.86 51.56
CA VAL A 18 -19.57 14.72 50.92
C VAL A 18 -19.80 14.14 49.53
N HIS A 19 -19.40 14.87 48.51
CA HIS A 19 -19.60 14.50 47.11
C HIS A 19 -18.25 14.46 46.40
N PHE A 20 -18.00 13.37 45.68
CA PHE A 20 -16.83 13.21 44.81
C PHE A 20 -17.34 13.01 43.38
N GLU A 21 -16.65 13.60 42.41
CA GLU A 21 -16.86 13.30 40.99
C GLU A 21 -15.56 12.84 40.34
N PHE A 22 -15.70 12.03 39.29
CA PHE A 22 -14.57 11.57 38.50
C PHE A 22 -14.37 12.52 37.32
N ASN A 23 -13.22 13.16 37.26
CA ASN A 23 -12.77 13.89 36.08
C ASN A 23 -11.85 12.98 35.26
N THR A 24 -12.37 12.41 34.17
CA THR A 24 -11.58 11.60 33.23
C THR A 24 -10.91 12.43 32.16
N ARG A 25 -11.20 13.75 32.07
CA ARG A 25 -10.62 14.61 31.04
C ARG A 25 -9.12 14.69 31.12
N LEU A 26 -8.49 14.48 32.28
CA LEU A 26 -7.03 14.51 32.46
C LEU A 26 -6.38 13.11 32.43
N ALA A 27 -7.17 12.04 32.27
CA ALA A 27 -6.68 10.67 32.46
C ALA A 27 -5.67 10.25 31.38
N VAL A 28 -5.90 10.62 30.12
CA VAL A 28 -5.02 10.29 29.00
C VAL A 28 -4.09 11.45 28.72
N ASN A 29 -2.78 11.29 28.97
CA ASN A 29 -1.73 12.28 28.70
C ASN A 29 -0.73 11.84 27.63
N THR A 30 -0.79 10.59 27.16
CA THR A 30 0.11 10.06 26.14
C THR A 30 -0.29 10.51 24.74
N LEU A 31 0.59 10.27 23.76
CA LEU A 31 0.23 10.33 22.34
C LEU A 31 -0.70 9.15 21.99
N PRO A 32 -1.54 9.29 20.95
CA PRO A 32 -2.40 8.20 20.51
C PRO A 32 -1.58 7.10 19.82
N GLY A 33 -2.03 5.85 19.93
CA GLY A 33 -1.43 4.75 19.16
C GLY A 33 -1.50 5.01 17.65
N ASN A 34 -0.53 4.50 16.89
CA ASN A 34 -0.46 4.66 15.44
C ASN A 34 -0.62 3.33 14.69
N GLU A 35 -1.59 2.51 15.11
CA GLU A 35 -1.94 1.28 14.39
C GLU A 35 -2.21 1.57 12.91
N GLN A 36 -1.54 0.83 12.03
CA GLN A 36 -1.65 0.99 10.58
C GLN A 36 -2.61 -0.07 10.01
N ARG A 37 -3.86 0.33 9.74
CA ARG A 37 -4.84 -0.53 9.07
C ARG A 37 -4.65 -0.49 7.56
N VAL A 38 -4.56 -1.67 6.96
CA VAL A 38 -4.31 -1.82 5.51
C VAL A 38 -5.56 -2.33 4.82
N LEU A 39 -5.87 -1.75 3.66
CA LEU A 39 -6.91 -2.22 2.76
C LEU A 39 -6.29 -2.70 1.45
N VAL A 40 -6.48 -3.97 1.12
CA VAL A 40 -6.23 -4.50 -0.23
C VAL A 40 -7.50 -4.43 -1.04
N ILE A 41 -7.41 -3.87 -2.24
CA ILE A 41 -8.48 -3.87 -3.24
C ILE A 41 -8.07 -4.85 -4.33
N GLY A 42 -8.97 -5.74 -4.76
CA GLY A 42 -8.63 -6.66 -5.84
C GLY A 42 -9.83 -7.38 -6.48
N PRO A 43 -9.72 -7.81 -7.74
CA PRO A 43 -10.64 -8.74 -8.37
C PRO A 43 -10.79 -10.03 -7.55
N MET A 44 -12.04 -10.43 -7.33
CA MET A 44 -12.39 -11.69 -6.68
C MET A 44 -13.11 -12.64 -7.66
N LEU A 45 -13.09 -13.93 -7.35
CA LEU A 45 -13.81 -14.95 -8.12
C LEU A 45 -15.23 -15.13 -7.56
N SER A 46 -16.17 -15.51 -8.43
CA SER A 46 -17.55 -15.82 -8.05
C SER A 46 -17.68 -17.02 -7.09
N GLY A 47 -16.64 -17.84 -6.99
CA GLY A 47 -16.56 -18.95 -6.05
C GLY A 47 -16.13 -18.56 -4.62
N GLY A 48 -15.71 -17.30 -4.40
CA GLY A 48 -15.39 -16.79 -3.07
C GLY A 48 -16.64 -16.56 -2.22
N THR A 49 -16.54 -16.74 -0.90
CA THR A 49 -17.68 -16.58 0.02
C THR A 49 -17.95 -15.13 0.43
N ALA A 50 -16.99 -14.23 0.25
CA ALA A 50 -17.16 -12.81 0.58
C ALA A 50 -18.14 -12.15 -0.38
N THR A 51 -18.90 -11.18 0.12
CA THR A 51 -19.79 -10.38 -0.73
C THR A 51 -18.95 -9.31 -1.44
N PRO A 52 -19.05 -9.14 -2.77
CA PRO A 52 -18.35 -8.07 -3.47
C PRO A 52 -18.66 -6.70 -2.87
N LEU A 53 -17.66 -5.80 -2.88
CA LEU A 53 -17.75 -4.44 -2.32
C LEU A 53 -18.01 -4.38 -0.81
N ASN A 54 -17.78 -5.48 -0.09
CA ASN A 54 -17.76 -5.52 1.36
C ASN A 54 -16.34 -5.84 1.83
N ALA A 55 -15.75 -4.95 2.62
CA ALA A 55 -14.41 -5.18 3.18
C ALA A 55 -14.50 -6.19 4.33
N VAL A 56 -13.65 -7.22 4.28
CA VAL A 56 -13.59 -8.30 5.27
C VAL A 56 -12.16 -8.38 5.81
N SER A 57 -12.01 -8.54 7.13
CA SER A 57 -10.71 -8.76 7.76
C SER A 57 -10.18 -10.16 7.45
N VAL A 58 -8.90 -10.25 7.11
CA VAL A 58 -8.24 -11.50 6.71
C VAL A 58 -7.02 -11.72 7.59
N TYR A 59 -6.94 -12.89 8.24
CA TYR A 59 -5.88 -13.21 9.20
C TYR A 59 -4.95 -14.31 8.71
N SER A 60 -5.32 -15.03 7.65
CA SER A 60 -4.51 -16.11 7.09
C SER A 60 -4.66 -16.22 5.58
N GLU A 61 -3.70 -16.91 4.96
CA GLU A 61 -3.71 -17.18 3.53
C GLU A 61 -4.92 -18.04 3.10
N ASP A 62 -5.26 -19.05 3.91
CA ASP A 62 -6.40 -19.94 3.66
C ASP A 62 -7.74 -19.18 3.69
N GLU A 63 -7.90 -18.25 4.63
CA GLU A 63 -9.08 -17.38 4.70
C GLU A 63 -9.19 -16.50 3.45
N ALA A 64 -8.08 -15.98 2.93
CA ALA A 64 -8.08 -15.17 1.72
C ALA A 64 -8.61 -15.96 0.51
N ASP A 65 -8.20 -17.23 0.39
CA ASP A 65 -8.64 -18.13 -0.68
C ASP A 65 -10.11 -18.52 -0.55
N VAL A 66 -10.60 -18.75 0.66
CA VAL A 66 -12.03 -19.04 0.90
C VAL A 66 -12.89 -17.81 0.60
N TYR A 67 -12.46 -16.62 1.05
CA TYR A 67 -13.25 -15.39 0.93
C TYR A 67 -13.30 -14.85 -0.49
N PHE A 68 -12.16 -14.80 -1.19
CA PHE A 68 -12.09 -14.17 -2.52
C PHE A 68 -11.97 -15.17 -3.67
N GLY A 69 -11.86 -16.46 -3.34
CA GLY A 69 -11.66 -17.55 -4.28
C GLY A 69 -10.18 -17.77 -4.58
N ALA A 70 -9.75 -19.02 -4.48
CA ALA A 70 -8.38 -19.43 -4.79
C ALA A 70 -8.02 -19.10 -6.25
N GLY A 71 -6.87 -18.45 -6.43
CA GLY A 71 -6.41 -17.96 -7.73
C GLY A 71 -7.01 -16.63 -8.15
N SER A 72 -7.72 -15.92 -7.26
CA SER A 72 -8.09 -14.52 -7.45
C SER A 72 -6.90 -13.59 -7.20
N LEU A 73 -6.92 -12.40 -7.83
CA LEU A 73 -5.88 -11.40 -7.59
C LEU A 73 -5.97 -10.83 -6.16
N ALA A 74 -7.19 -10.66 -5.63
CA ALA A 74 -7.40 -10.27 -4.23
C ALA A 74 -6.76 -11.25 -3.24
N ALA A 75 -6.97 -12.56 -3.42
CA ALA A 75 -6.35 -13.58 -2.57
C ALA A 75 -4.81 -13.58 -2.70
N ALA A 76 -4.29 -13.49 -3.92
CA ALA A 76 -2.84 -13.44 -4.14
C ALA A 76 -2.17 -12.20 -3.47
N MET A 77 -2.82 -11.03 -3.55
CA MET A 77 -2.35 -9.82 -2.87
C MET A 77 -2.42 -9.95 -1.35
N ALA A 78 -3.50 -10.53 -0.81
CA ALA A 78 -3.65 -10.75 0.62
C ALA A 78 -2.57 -11.71 1.16
N ARG A 79 -2.32 -12.84 0.47
CA ARG A 79 -1.23 -13.76 0.82
C ARG A 79 0.13 -13.06 0.81
N ALA A 80 0.40 -12.26 -0.21
CA ALA A 80 1.66 -11.54 -0.33
C ALA A 80 1.84 -10.50 0.80
N ALA A 81 0.77 -9.79 1.18
CA ALA A 81 0.78 -8.84 2.28
C ALA A 81 1.02 -9.52 3.65
N ILE A 82 0.32 -10.63 3.93
CA ILE A 82 0.48 -11.40 5.18
C ILE A 82 1.89 -12.01 5.28
N ASN A 83 2.43 -12.53 4.18
CA ASN A 83 3.80 -13.05 4.15
C ASN A 83 4.86 -11.97 4.39
N ALA A 84 4.62 -10.75 3.90
CA ALA A 84 5.52 -9.63 4.12
C ALA A 84 5.45 -9.08 5.57
N ASN A 85 4.25 -9.10 6.17
CA ASN A 85 4.03 -8.69 7.55
C ASN A 85 2.93 -9.55 8.20
N SER A 86 3.33 -10.49 9.07
CA SER A 86 2.42 -11.45 9.69
C SER A 86 1.51 -10.86 10.78
N TYR A 87 1.82 -9.66 11.29
CA TYR A 87 1.02 -8.96 12.29
C TYR A 87 0.12 -7.87 11.69
N LEU A 88 -0.04 -7.89 10.37
CA LEU A 88 -0.80 -6.88 9.63
C LEU A 88 -2.29 -6.88 10.01
N GLN A 89 -2.82 -5.70 10.33
CA GLN A 89 -4.27 -5.50 10.36
C GLN A 89 -4.79 -5.33 8.93
N LEU A 90 -5.08 -6.45 8.28
CA LEU A 90 -5.46 -6.52 6.87
C LEU A 90 -6.97 -6.65 6.70
N ASP A 91 -7.56 -5.68 6.01
CA ASP A 91 -8.87 -5.80 5.39
C ASP A 91 -8.70 -5.96 3.88
N VAL A 92 -9.58 -6.75 3.27
CA VAL A 92 -9.59 -6.96 1.83
C VAL A 92 -11.00 -6.70 1.30
N ILE A 93 -11.11 -5.92 0.23
CA ILE A 93 -12.38 -5.68 -0.47
C ILE A 93 -12.31 -6.25 -1.89
N GLY A 94 -13.16 -7.24 -2.13
CA GLY A 94 -13.28 -7.91 -3.42
C GLY A 94 -14.11 -7.09 -4.41
N ILE A 95 -13.63 -6.99 -5.65
CA ILE A 95 -14.36 -6.41 -6.77
C ILE A 95 -14.81 -7.56 -7.68
N ALA A 96 -16.09 -7.58 -8.04
CA ALA A 96 -16.60 -8.55 -8.99
C ALA A 96 -16.01 -8.30 -10.39
N ASP A 97 -15.92 -9.37 -11.18
CA ASP A 97 -15.40 -9.27 -12.53
C ASP A 97 -16.25 -8.34 -13.42
N SER A 98 -15.59 -7.59 -14.30
CA SER A 98 -16.29 -6.68 -15.21
C SER A 98 -17.03 -7.47 -16.28
N GLY A 99 -18.33 -7.23 -16.44
CA GLY A 99 -19.13 -7.88 -17.48
C GLY A 99 -18.61 -7.62 -18.90
N ALA A 100 -18.00 -6.45 -19.12
CA ALA A 100 -17.40 -6.07 -20.40
C ALA A 100 -15.93 -6.51 -20.55
N GLY A 101 -15.25 -6.87 -19.46
CA GLY A 101 -13.83 -7.23 -19.47
C GLY A 101 -13.53 -8.46 -20.33
N LYS A 102 -12.27 -8.57 -20.76
CA LYS A 102 -11.73 -9.79 -21.38
C LYS A 102 -10.61 -10.37 -20.54
N ALA A 103 -10.58 -11.69 -20.43
CA ALA A 103 -9.51 -12.42 -19.77
C ALA A 103 -8.28 -12.43 -20.67
N ALA A 104 -7.11 -12.11 -20.10
CA ALA A 104 -5.86 -12.28 -20.80
C ALA A 104 -5.58 -13.76 -21.07
N THR A 105 -5.04 -14.05 -22.24
CA THR A 105 -4.67 -15.38 -22.68
C THR A 105 -3.20 -15.42 -23.10
N GLY A 106 -2.55 -16.55 -22.82
CA GLY A 106 -1.21 -16.88 -23.28
C GLY A 106 -1.17 -18.35 -23.66
N ALA A 107 -0.01 -18.85 -24.04
CA ALA A 107 0.08 -20.23 -24.45
C ALA A 107 1.46 -20.86 -24.25
N VAL A 108 1.50 -22.17 -24.08
CA VAL A 108 2.71 -22.99 -24.12
C VAL A 108 2.55 -24.05 -25.20
N THR A 109 3.35 -23.96 -26.26
CA THR A 109 3.36 -24.95 -27.34
C THR A 109 4.43 -25.99 -27.05
N VAL A 110 4.07 -27.27 -27.18
CA VAL A 110 4.98 -28.41 -27.03
C VAL A 110 5.01 -29.17 -28.35
N SER A 111 6.19 -29.42 -28.89
CA SER A 111 6.36 -30.16 -30.14
C SER A 111 7.48 -31.20 -30.05
N GLY A 112 7.43 -32.19 -30.94
CA GLY A 112 8.34 -33.34 -30.93
C GLY A 112 7.83 -34.51 -30.09
N THR A 113 8.69 -35.51 -29.91
CA THR A 113 8.42 -36.72 -29.10
C THR A 113 9.59 -36.90 -28.15
N ALA A 114 9.31 -37.23 -26.89
CA ALA A 114 10.34 -37.40 -25.88
C ALA A 114 11.29 -38.56 -26.24
N THR A 115 12.59 -38.29 -26.33
CA THR A 115 13.64 -39.29 -26.59
C THR A 115 14.36 -39.73 -25.32
N SER A 116 14.18 -39.00 -24.22
CA SER A 116 14.63 -39.35 -22.88
C SER A 116 13.56 -38.99 -21.86
N SER A 117 13.59 -39.64 -20.70
CA SER A 117 12.82 -39.17 -19.56
C SER A 117 13.33 -37.81 -19.06
N GLY A 118 12.46 -37.05 -18.43
CA GLY A 118 12.76 -35.73 -17.88
C GLY A 118 11.51 -35.08 -17.29
N THR A 119 11.55 -33.77 -17.16
CA THR A 119 10.48 -32.97 -16.56
C THR A 119 10.19 -31.77 -17.44
N LEU A 120 8.91 -31.49 -17.66
CA LEU A 120 8.47 -30.23 -18.25
C LEU A 120 7.93 -29.33 -17.14
N SER A 121 8.45 -28.10 -17.08
CA SER A 121 8.07 -27.09 -16.09
C SER A 121 7.49 -25.86 -16.78
N VAL A 122 6.37 -25.37 -16.26
CA VAL A 122 5.76 -24.09 -16.65
C VAL A 122 5.69 -23.18 -15.43
N TRP A 123 6.11 -21.93 -15.58
CA TRP A 123 6.02 -20.91 -14.54
C TRP A 123 4.97 -19.87 -14.92
N VAL A 124 4.07 -19.57 -13.98
CA VAL A 124 3.03 -18.54 -14.08
C VAL A 124 3.20 -17.57 -12.92
N ALA A 125 3.53 -16.31 -13.19
CA ALA A 125 3.80 -15.30 -12.15
C ALA A 125 4.81 -15.79 -11.08
N GLY A 126 5.79 -16.60 -11.50
CA GLY A 126 6.79 -17.22 -10.65
C GLY A 126 6.34 -18.45 -9.85
N GLU A 127 5.07 -18.89 -9.94
CA GLU A 127 4.62 -20.19 -9.42
C GLU A 127 4.90 -21.29 -10.45
N GLN A 128 5.51 -22.39 -10.02
CA GLN A 128 5.94 -23.47 -10.91
C GLN A 128 4.93 -24.63 -10.91
N VAL A 129 4.60 -25.12 -12.09
CA VAL A 129 3.83 -26.36 -12.31
C VAL A 129 4.70 -27.31 -13.12
N THR A 130 4.89 -28.53 -12.62
CA THR A 130 5.78 -29.52 -13.24
C THR A 130 5.05 -30.81 -13.54
N VAL A 131 5.42 -31.45 -14.65
CA VAL A 131 4.99 -32.80 -15.01
C VAL A 131 6.18 -33.64 -15.43
N ASP A 132 6.12 -34.91 -15.06
CA ASP A 132 7.09 -35.91 -15.50
C ASP A 132 6.82 -36.28 -16.96
N VAL A 133 7.89 -36.52 -17.71
CA VAL A 133 7.86 -36.91 -19.12
C VAL A 133 8.63 -38.22 -19.26
N GLU A 134 8.00 -39.23 -19.85
CA GLU A 134 8.61 -40.52 -20.15
C GLU A 134 9.07 -40.61 -21.61
N THR A 135 10.01 -41.52 -21.89
CA THR A 135 10.44 -41.76 -23.28
C THR A 135 9.28 -42.24 -24.14
N GLY A 136 9.07 -41.59 -25.28
CA GLY A 136 7.96 -41.86 -26.20
C GLY A 136 6.70 -41.04 -25.91
N ASP A 137 6.69 -40.18 -24.89
CA ASP A 137 5.58 -39.27 -24.67
C ASP A 137 5.50 -38.19 -25.75
N GLU A 138 4.27 -37.94 -26.16
CA GLU A 138 3.90 -36.91 -27.14
C GLU A 138 3.14 -35.78 -26.43
N PRO A 139 3.02 -34.59 -27.06
CA PRO A 139 2.26 -33.46 -26.51
C PRO A 139 0.83 -33.81 -26.11
N SER A 140 0.22 -34.80 -26.78
CA SER A 140 -1.11 -35.34 -26.52
C SER A 140 -1.26 -36.03 -25.15
N LYS A 141 -0.16 -36.43 -24.52
CA LYS A 141 -0.13 -36.95 -23.14
C LYS A 141 0.35 -35.90 -22.14
N ILE A 142 1.39 -35.16 -22.52
CA ILE A 142 2.08 -34.22 -21.61
C ILE A 142 1.18 -33.03 -21.27
N ILE A 143 0.50 -32.43 -22.26
CA ILE A 143 -0.30 -31.22 -22.03
C ILE A 143 -1.54 -31.52 -21.16
N PRO A 144 -2.31 -32.60 -21.36
CA PRO A 144 -3.37 -32.96 -20.43
C PRO A 144 -2.89 -33.19 -19.00
N ALA A 145 -1.75 -33.84 -18.80
CA ALA A 145 -1.16 -34.00 -17.46
C ALA A 145 -0.81 -32.64 -16.83
N LEU A 146 -0.34 -31.69 -17.63
CA LEU A 146 -0.05 -30.33 -17.17
C LEU A 146 -1.33 -29.58 -16.80
N VAL A 147 -2.41 -29.72 -17.56
CA VAL A 147 -3.73 -29.17 -17.23
C VAL A 147 -4.25 -29.74 -15.90
N GLU A 148 -4.06 -31.04 -15.66
CA GLU A 148 -4.41 -31.68 -14.40
C GLU A 148 -3.59 -31.12 -13.23
N ALA A 149 -2.27 -31.01 -13.37
CA ALA A 149 -1.39 -30.42 -12.36
C ALA A 149 -1.75 -28.96 -12.05
N MET A 150 -2.11 -28.16 -13.07
CA MET A 150 -2.63 -26.80 -12.88
C MET A 150 -3.96 -26.79 -12.11
N THR A 151 -4.83 -27.78 -12.33
CA THR A 151 -6.11 -27.89 -11.62
C THR A 151 -5.91 -28.27 -10.15
N GLN A 152 -4.87 -29.05 -9.85
CA GLN A 152 -4.46 -29.41 -8.48
C GLN A 152 -3.79 -28.25 -7.72
N THR A 153 -3.48 -27.15 -8.40
CA THR A 153 -2.88 -25.94 -7.81
C THR A 153 -3.85 -24.76 -7.89
N PRO A 154 -4.85 -24.69 -7.01
CA PRO A 154 -5.94 -23.70 -7.12
C PRO A 154 -5.48 -22.26 -6.88
N SER A 155 -4.29 -22.03 -6.30
CA SER A 155 -3.70 -20.71 -6.07
C SER A 155 -3.28 -19.98 -7.36
N LEU A 156 -3.10 -20.72 -8.46
CA LEU A 156 -2.69 -20.17 -9.74
C LEU A 156 -3.71 -19.15 -10.27
N LEU A 157 -3.24 -18.00 -10.74
CA LEU A 157 -4.07 -16.92 -11.29
C LEU A 157 -4.72 -17.26 -12.63
N VAL A 158 -4.41 -18.43 -13.18
CA VAL A 158 -4.79 -18.87 -14.52
C VAL A 158 -5.34 -20.29 -14.50
N THR A 159 -6.09 -20.64 -15.54
CA THR A 159 -6.53 -22.00 -15.88
C THR A 159 -5.90 -22.42 -17.20
N GLY A 160 -5.59 -23.71 -17.33
CA GLY A 160 -5.08 -24.30 -18.56
C GLY A 160 -6.16 -25.05 -19.35
N GLU A 161 -6.09 -25.00 -20.68
CA GLU A 161 -6.90 -25.80 -21.58
C GLU A 161 -6.00 -26.40 -22.68
N TYR A 162 -6.15 -27.70 -22.97
CA TYR A 162 -5.43 -28.34 -24.06
C TYR A 162 -6.12 -28.10 -25.41
N LYS A 163 -5.42 -27.44 -26.34
CA LYS A 163 -5.80 -27.31 -27.75
C LYS A 163 -5.07 -28.36 -28.58
N SER A 164 -5.72 -29.49 -28.81
CA SER A 164 -5.15 -30.65 -29.50
C SER A 164 -4.71 -30.36 -30.93
N GLU A 165 -5.47 -29.55 -31.67
CA GLU A 165 -5.17 -29.18 -33.06
C GLU A 165 -3.84 -28.44 -33.21
N ALA A 166 -3.44 -27.69 -32.18
CA ALA A 166 -2.23 -26.88 -32.17
C ALA A 166 -1.10 -27.47 -31.30
N SER A 167 -1.33 -28.62 -30.64
CA SER A 167 -0.44 -29.18 -29.61
C SER A 167 -0.01 -28.13 -28.58
N GLN A 168 -1.00 -27.40 -28.07
CA GLN A 168 -0.78 -26.20 -27.26
C GLN A 168 -1.59 -26.24 -25.96
N LEU A 169 -0.95 -25.86 -24.86
CA LEU A 169 -1.63 -25.45 -23.64
C LEU A 169 -2.02 -23.97 -23.79
N THR A 170 -3.31 -23.67 -23.89
CA THR A 170 -3.79 -22.29 -23.74
C THR A 170 -3.97 -21.99 -22.27
N VAL A 171 -3.42 -20.88 -21.81
CA VAL A 171 -3.51 -20.41 -20.43
C VAL A 171 -4.38 -19.16 -20.41
N THR A 172 -5.42 -19.15 -19.57
CA THR A 172 -6.38 -18.05 -19.47
C THR A 172 -6.46 -17.57 -18.03
N THR A 173 -6.43 -16.26 -17.82
CA THR A 173 -6.64 -15.66 -16.49
C THR A 173 -8.01 -15.99 -15.91
N ARG A 174 -8.06 -16.24 -14.60
CA ARG A 174 -9.30 -16.62 -13.90
C ARG A 174 -10.29 -15.46 -13.74
N THR A 175 -9.80 -14.22 -13.72
CA THR A 175 -10.63 -13.01 -13.76
C THR A 175 -10.27 -12.17 -14.98
N LYS A 176 -11.20 -11.36 -15.48
CA LYS A 176 -10.97 -10.50 -16.64
C LYS A 176 -10.24 -9.22 -16.24
N GLY A 177 -9.63 -8.58 -17.23
CA GLY A 177 -8.94 -7.31 -17.09
C GLY A 177 -7.61 -7.28 -17.83
N ALA A 178 -7.12 -6.07 -18.06
CA ALA A 178 -5.83 -5.83 -18.67
C ALA A 178 -4.65 -6.18 -17.75
N TRP A 179 -4.86 -6.20 -16.42
CA TRP A 179 -3.88 -6.64 -15.42
C TRP A 179 -3.35 -8.05 -15.70
N GLY A 180 -4.16 -8.92 -16.33
CA GLY A 180 -3.76 -10.26 -16.70
C GLY A 180 -2.64 -10.32 -17.74
N ASN A 181 -2.43 -9.25 -18.49
CA ASN A 181 -1.34 -9.13 -19.47
C ASN A 181 0.03 -9.05 -18.79
N ASP A 182 0.09 -8.62 -17.53
CA ASP A 182 1.33 -8.50 -16.76
C ASP A 182 1.78 -9.84 -16.14
N ILE A 183 0.98 -10.91 -16.29
CA ILE A 183 1.36 -12.24 -15.82
C ILE A 183 2.49 -12.77 -16.70
N THR A 184 3.63 -13.02 -16.06
CA THR A 184 4.77 -13.66 -16.72
C THR A 184 4.49 -15.15 -16.95
N LEU A 185 4.74 -15.61 -18.17
CA LEU A 185 4.61 -17.01 -18.57
C LEU A 185 5.94 -17.48 -19.16
N SER A 186 6.48 -18.58 -18.63
CA SER A 186 7.68 -19.22 -19.19
C SER A 186 7.58 -20.74 -19.06
N ALA A 187 8.32 -21.47 -19.88
CA ALA A 187 8.32 -22.92 -19.87
C ALA A 187 9.69 -23.48 -20.26
N SER A 188 10.05 -24.63 -19.71
CA SER A 188 11.28 -25.34 -20.02
C SER A 188 11.09 -26.85 -19.91
N THR A 189 11.95 -27.61 -20.57
CA THR A 189 11.96 -29.08 -20.51
C THR A 189 13.39 -29.58 -20.33
N THR A 190 13.55 -30.63 -19.52
CA THR A 190 14.80 -31.39 -19.41
C THR A 190 14.79 -32.66 -20.25
N ALA A 191 13.62 -33.07 -20.75
CA ALA A 191 13.47 -34.24 -21.63
C ALA A 191 13.97 -33.92 -23.05
N GLY A 192 14.82 -34.80 -23.59
CA GLY A 192 15.32 -34.70 -24.97
C GLY A 192 14.20 -34.92 -25.99
N GLY A 193 14.36 -34.35 -27.19
CA GLY A 193 13.41 -34.55 -28.30
C GLY A 193 12.15 -33.68 -28.26
N LEU A 194 11.90 -32.98 -27.15
CA LEU A 194 10.83 -31.99 -27.02
C LEU A 194 11.33 -30.57 -27.25
N THR A 195 10.54 -29.77 -27.94
CA THR A 195 10.71 -28.32 -28.03
C THR A 195 9.53 -27.63 -27.36
N VAL A 196 9.81 -26.66 -26.50
CA VAL A 196 8.79 -25.92 -25.75
C VAL A 196 8.95 -24.43 -26.01
N SER A 197 7.85 -23.74 -26.29
CA SER A 197 7.83 -22.29 -26.43
C SER A 197 6.65 -21.68 -25.68
N ALA A 198 6.88 -20.56 -25.00
CA ALA A 198 5.84 -19.81 -24.31
C ALA A 198 5.51 -18.53 -25.10
N THR A 199 4.21 -18.31 -25.32
CA THR A 199 3.65 -17.07 -25.84
C THR A 199 3.17 -16.23 -24.64
N PRO A 200 3.67 -14.99 -24.47
CA PRO A 200 3.28 -14.13 -23.36
C PRO A 200 1.76 -13.92 -23.25
N MET A 201 1.30 -13.63 -22.04
CA MET A 201 -0.10 -13.28 -21.78
C MET A 201 -0.45 -11.94 -22.46
N ALA A 202 -1.59 -11.88 -23.15
CA ALA A 202 -2.06 -10.71 -23.87
C ALA A 202 -3.59 -10.69 -23.99
N ASN A 203 -4.14 -9.64 -24.62
CA ASN A 203 -5.57 -9.48 -24.95
C ASN A 203 -6.54 -9.37 -23.75
N GLY A 204 -6.02 -9.23 -22.53
CA GLY A 204 -6.80 -8.78 -21.39
C GLY A 204 -7.23 -7.33 -21.61
N GLU A 205 -8.51 -7.03 -21.38
CA GLU A 205 -9.09 -5.71 -21.60
C GLU A 205 -10.00 -5.30 -20.44
N MET A 206 -10.06 -3.99 -20.18
CA MET A 206 -10.95 -3.34 -19.21
C MET A 206 -10.83 -3.92 -17.80
N ASP A 207 -9.83 -3.44 -17.05
CA ASP A 207 -9.72 -3.72 -15.61
C ASP A 207 -11.00 -3.34 -14.86
N PRO A 208 -11.38 -4.08 -13.81
CA PRO A 208 -12.48 -3.71 -12.93
C PRO A 208 -12.31 -2.29 -12.35
N ASP A 209 -13.42 -1.54 -12.29
CA ASP A 209 -13.43 -0.22 -11.67
C ASP A 209 -13.29 -0.35 -10.14
N ILE A 210 -12.32 0.37 -9.57
CA ILE A 210 -12.06 0.37 -8.13
C ILE A 210 -12.90 1.40 -7.37
N GLN A 211 -13.54 2.35 -8.04
CA GLN A 211 -14.31 3.42 -7.40
C GLN A 211 -15.43 2.89 -6.48
N PRO A 212 -16.24 1.89 -6.88
CA PRO A 212 -17.28 1.35 -5.99
C PRO A 212 -16.72 0.73 -4.70
N ALA A 213 -15.53 0.13 -4.76
CA ALA A 213 -14.86 -0.40 -3.57
C ALA A 213 -14.38 0.73 -2.65
N LEU A 214 -13.79 1.77 -3.23
CA LEU A 214 -13.36 2.98 -2.51
C LEU A 214 -14.55 3.70 -1.86
N ASP A 215 -15.71 3.73 -2.51
CA ASP A 215 -16.92 4.34 -1.94
C ASP A 215 -17.45 3.52 -0.74
N ALA A 216 -17.40 2.19 -0.81
CA ALA A 216 -17.84 1.31 0.27
C ALA A 216 -17.01 1.46 1.55
N VAL A 217 -15.70 1.74 1.43
CA VAL A 217 -14.77 1.89 2.57
C VAL A 217 -14.53 3.34 2.99
N PHE A 218 -15.24 4.31 2.41
CA PHE A 218 -15.01 5.75 2.67
C PHE A 218 -15.01 6.15 4.15
N ALA A 219 -15.84 5.48 4.95
CA ALA A 219 -15.96 5.71 6.40
C ALA A 219 -15.14 4.72 7.26
N ALA A 220 -14.48 3.72 6.66
CA ALA A 220 -13.88 2.59 7.38
C ALA A 220 -12.56 2.94 8.10
N GLY A 221 -11.89 4.02 7.67
CA GLY A 221 -10.74 4.60 8.39
C GLY A 221 -9.42 3.84 8.22
N HIS A 222 -9.19 3.21 7.07
CA HIS A 222 -7.89 2.60 6.72
C HIS A 222 -6.79 3.66 6.56
N ASN A 223 -5.55 3.26 6.83
CA ASN A 223 -4.37 4.14 6.76
C ASN A 223 -3.57 3.96 5.46
N ILE A 224 -3.55 2.73 4.93
CA ILE A 224 -2.82 2.38 3.71
C ILE A 224 -3.76 1.63 2.78
N LEU A 225 -3.95 2.15 1.56
CA LEU A 225 -4.79 1.55 0.53
C LEU A 225 -3.91 0.99 -0.59
N ILE A 226 -3.96 -0.32 -0.81
CA ILE A 226 -3.21 -1.00 -1.85
C ILE A 226 -4.11 -1.13 -3.08
N CYS A 227 -3.71 -0.45 -4.15
CA CYS A 227 -4.37 -0.49 -5.45
C CYS A 227 -3.79 -1.65 -6.29
N PRO A 228 -4.64 -2.50 -6.89
CA PRO A 228 -4.21 -3.64 -7.68
C PRO A 228 -3.67 -3.23 -9.06
N PHE A 229 -4.06 -2.06 -9.56
CA PHE A 229 -3.80 -1.63 -10.93
C PHE A 229 -2.93 -0.39 -10.98
N SER A 230 -1.95 -0.40 -11.88
CA SER A 230 -1.06 0.73 -12.15
C SER A 230 -1.44 1.43 -13.44
N THR A 231 -2.73 1.79 -13.53
CA THR A 231 -3.32 2.46 -14.68
C THR A 231 -3.79 3.86 -14.28
N THR A 232 -3.78 4.80 -15.23
CA THR A 232 -4.22 6.18 -14.98
C THR A 232 -5.63 6.27 -14.36
N PRO A 233 -6.65 5.52 -14.82
CA PRO A 233 -7.99 5.58 -14.22
C PRO A 233 -8.01 5.09 -12.76
N ALA A 234 -7.34 3.97 -12.47
CA ALA A 234 -7.29 3.42 -11.11
C ALA A 234 -6.55 4.36 -10.14
N LEU A 235 -5.40 4.89 -10.54
CA LEU A 235 -4.64 5.81 -9.69
C LEU A 235 -5.33 7.16 -9.52
N ALA A 236 -6.11 7.63 -10.50
CA ALA A 236 -6.94 8.81 -10.36
C ALA A 236 -8.07 8.61 -9.34
N ALA A 237 -8.76 7.45 -9.37
CA ALA A 237 -9.79 7.09 -8.39
C ALA A 237 -9.20 6.99 -6.98
N LEU A 238 -8.05 6.32 -6.84
CA LEU A 238 -7.32 6.23 -5.57
C LEU A 238 -6.94 7.62 -5.04
N LYS A 239 -6.32 8.47 -5.87
CA LYS A 239 -5.95 9.84 -5.51
C LYS A 239 -7.17 10.62 -5.01
N GLN A 240 -8.28 10.59 -5.75
CA GLN A 240 -9.49 11.30 -5.39
C GLN A 240 -10.06 10.83 -4.05
N HIS A 241 -10.03 9.52 -3.79
CA HIS A 241 -10.46 8.97 -2.50
C HIS A 241 -9.58 9.46 -1.34
N LEU A 242 -8.26 9.42 -1.49
CA LEU A 242 -7.30 9.87 -0.47
C LEU A 242 -7.41 11.37 -0.18
N GLU A 243 -7.67 12.19 -1.21
CA GLU A 243 -7.94 13.62 -1.03
C GLU A 243 -9.24 13.86 -0.27
N LYS A 244 -10.31 13.10 -0.57
CA LYS A 244 -11.60 13.24 0.11
C LYS A 244 -11.54 12.78 1.57
N THR A 245 -10.96 11.62 1.86
CA THR A 245 -10.84 11.10 3.23
C THR A 245 -9.84 11.91 4.06
N GLY A 246 -8.74 12.34 3.44
CA GLY A 246 -7.68 13.11 4.08
C GLY A 246 -7.99 14.60 4.28
N ASN A 247 -9.08 15.14 3.72
CA ASN A 247 -9.38 16.58 3.77
C ASN A 247 -9.60 17.10 5.21
N ALA A 248 -9.73 18.42 5.34
CA ALA A 248 -9.88 19.10 6.61
C ALA A 248 -11.19 18.76 7.37
N MET A 249 -12.21 18.26 6.68
CA MET A 249 -13.52 17.92 7.25
C MET A 249 -13.59 16.45 7.68
N GLU A 250 -13.13 15.52 6.84
CA GLU A 250 -13.18 14.09 7.10
C GLU A 250 -12.06 13.62 8.02
N GLN A 251 -10.87 14.22 7.91
CA GLN A 251 -9.75 14.04 8.82
C GLN A 251 -9.31 12.58 9.04
N ARG A 252 -9.45 11.74 8.02
CA ARG A 252 -8.99 10.35 7.97
C ARG A 252 -7.86 10.26 6.96
N GLY A 253 -6.71 10.79 7.36
CA GLY A 253 -5.50 10.77 6.55
C GLY A 253 -5.07 9.34 6.23
N ALA A 254 -4.87 9.08 4.95
CA ALA A 254 -4.39 7.81 4.43
C ALA A 254 -3.42 8.07 3.28
N ILE A 255 -2.66 7.03 2.95
CA ILE A 255 -1.82 6.96 1.77
C ILE A 255 -2.24 5.77 0.91
N GLY A 256 -1.88 5.80 -0.37
CA GLY A 256 -2.13 4.70 -1.29
C GLY A 256 -0.87 4.26 -2.01
N CYS A 257 -0.84 3.00 -2.41
CA CYS A 257 0.26 2.46 -3.20
C CYS A 257 -0.20 1.54 -4.34
N ALA A 258 0.58 1.52 -5.41
CA ALA A 258 0.43 0.62 -6.56
C ALA A 258 1.82 0.25 -7.08
N GLY A 259 2.03 -0.94 -7.63
CA GLY A 259 3.37 -1.39 -8.03
C GLY A 259 3.64 -1.22 -9.51
N TRP A 260 4.90 -1.06 -9.90
CA TRP A 260 5.31 -0.98 -11.29
C TRP A 260 6.50 -1.91 -11.56
N THR A 261 6.39 -2.82 -12.53
CA THR A 261 7.48 -3.75 -12.88
C THR A 261 8.04 -3.51 -14.29
N GLY A 262 7.50 -2.52 -15.00
CA GLY A 262 7.88 -2.16 -16.36
C GLY A 262 9.13 -1.27 -16.44
N SER A 263 9.26 -0.57 -17.58
CA SER A 263 10.39 0.34 -17.83
C SER A 263 10.32 1.61 -16.98
N LEU A 264 11.49 2.21 -16.72
CA LEU A 264 11.61 3.50 -16.02
C LEU A 264 10.78 4.60 -16.71
N GLY A 265 10.92 4.73 -18.04
CA GLY A 265 10.28 5.81 -18.81
C GLY A 265 8.75 5.81 -18.69
N ASN A 266 8.13 4.64 -18.73
CA ASN A 266 6.68 4.51 -18.54
C ASN A 266 6.29 4.71 -17.06
N GLY A 267 7.12 4.23 -16.12
CA GLY A 267 6.89 4.40 -14.68
C GLY A 267 6.90 5.86 -14.24
N ILE A 268 7.89 6.65 -14.67
CA ILE A 268 7.95 8.09 -14.35
C ILE A 268 6.82 8.87 -15.02
N THR A 269 6.40 8.46 -16.22
CA THR A 269 5.25 9.06 -16.91
C THR A 269 3.95 8.82 -16.13
N LEU A 270 3.77 7.59 -15.62
CA LEU A 270 2.63 7.25 -14.76
C LEU A 270 2.65 8.05 -13.46
N ALA A 271 3.79 8.10 -12.76
CA ALA A 271 3.95 8.84 -11.51
C ALA A 271 3.67 10.34 -11.68
N ALA A 272 4.24 10.97 -12.72
CA ALA A 272 4.00 12.37 -13.04
C ALA A 272 2.52 12.65 -13.38
N GLY A 273 1.83 11.69 -14.02
CA GLY A 273 0.38 11.79 -14.28
C GLY A 273 -0.48 11.76 -13.01
N VAL A 274 -0.02 11.08 -11.95
CA VAL A 274 -0.70 11.05 -10.65
C VAL A 274 -0.44 12.33 -9.86
N ASN A 275 0.84 12.71 -9.71
CA ASN A 275 1.32 13.87 -8.96
C ASN A 275 0.53 14.12 -7.65
N SER A 276 0.69 13.20 -6.70
CA SER A 276 -0.03 13.23 -5.41
C SER A 276 0.90 12.96 -4.24
N GLY A 277 0.84 13.83 -3.23
CA GLY A 277 1.61 13.69 -1.98
C GLY A 277 1.15 12.53 -1.10
N ARG A 278 0.10 11.79 -1.51
CA ARG A 278 -0.48 10.66 -0.78
C ARG A 278 -0.36 9.33 -1.53
N VAL A 279 0.17 9.32 -2.76
CA VAL A 279 0.31 8.09 -3.55
C VAL A 279 1.78 7.80 -3.77
N SER A 280 2.22 6.58 -3.49
CA SER A 280 3.59 6.09 -3.71
C SER A 280 3.59 4.86 -4.63
N VAL A 281 4.52 4.79 -5.58
CA VAL A 281 4.58 3.71 -6.57
C VAL A 281 5.96 3.04 -6.52
N PRO A 282 6.12 1.87 -5.85
CA PRO A 282 7.34 1.08 -5.93
C PRO A 282 7.59 0.57 -7.36
N TRP A 283 8.84 0.68 -7.81
CA TRP A 283 9.31 0.25 -9.11
C TRP A 283 10.38 -0.83 -8.96
N TYR A 284 10.11 -2.01 -9.51
CA TYR A 284 11.03 -3.14 -9.51
C TYR A 284 11.03 -3.84 -10.87
N ARG A 285 11.98 -3.44 -11.73
CA ARG A 285 11.99 -3.80 -13.15
C ARG A 285 12.22 -5.29 -13.37
N GLY A 286 11.40 -5.91 -14.21
CA GLY A 286 11.63 -7.26 -14.72
C GLY A 286 11.33 -8.39 -13.72
N SER A 287 10.67 -8.07 -12.61
CA SER A 287 10.14 -9.06 -11.67
C SER A 287 9.18 -10.03 -12.37
N VAL A 288 9.26 -11.32 -12.03
CA VAL A 288 8.27 -12.30 -12.49
C VAL A 288 6.95 -12.20 -11.72
N LYS A 289 6.96 -11.53 -10.55
CA LYS A 289 5.76 -11.25 -9.77
C LYS A 289 4.98 -10.07 -10.36
N LEU A 290 3.67 -10.08 -10.11
CA LEU A 290 2.78 -9.04 -10.61
C LEU A 290 3.03 -7.69 -9.93
N PRO A 291 2.77 -6.56 -10.62
CA PRO A 291 2.81 -5.24 -10.01
C PRO A 291 1.87 -5.11 -8.80
N ALA A 292 0.71 -5.78 -8.83
CA ALA A 292 -0.23 -5.84 -7.71
C ALA A 292 0.37 -6.52 -6.46
N VAL A 293 1.18 -7.57 -6.65
CA VAL A 293 1.87 -8.29 -5.57
C VAL A 293 2.98 -7.41 -4.97
N LEU A 294 3.74 -6.71 -5.82
CA LEU A 294 4.70 -5.71 -5.38
C LEU A 294 4.04 -4.61 -4.53
N ALA A 295 2.89 -4.10 -4.96
CA ALA A 295 2.11 -3.12 -4.21
C ALA A 295 1.70 -3.64 -2.83
N ALA A 296 1.25 -4.90 -2.76
CA ALA A 296 0.79 -5.51 -1.53
C ALA A 296 1.91 -5.72 -0.52
N ILE A 297 3.06 -6.22 -0.97
CA ILE A 297 4.26 -6.39 -0.13
C ILE A 297 4.74 -5.02 0.37
N TYR A 298 4.85 -4.03 -0.52
CA TYR A 298 5.30 -2.69 -0.16
C TYR A 298 4.38 -2.01 0.87
N GLY A 299 3.06 -2.08 0.65
CA GLY A 299 2.07 -1.53 1.59
C GLY A 299 2.11 -2.22 2.96
N ALA A 300 2.28 -3.55 2.98
CA ALA A 300 2.38 -4.33 4.22
C ALA A 300 3.66 -4.03 5.01
N VAL A 301 4.80 -3.89 4.33
CA VAL A 301 6.07 -3.49 4.96
C VAL A 301 5.98 -2.07 5.51
N MET A 302 5.38 -1.15 4.77
CA MET A 302 5.15 0.22 5.22
C MET A 302 4.24 0.28 6.46
N ALA A 303 3.23 -0.57 6.53
CA ALA A 303 2.35 -0.68 7.70
C ALA A 303 3.07 -1.17 8.96
N GLY A 304 4.15 -1.95 8.80
CA GLY A 304 4.96 -2.44 9.92
C GLY A 304 5.80 -1.35 10.60
N GLU A 305 5.99 -0.20 9.96
CA GLU A 305 6.65 0.95 10.57
C GLU A 305 5.60 1.91 11.13
N GLU A 306 5.31 1.78 12.42
CA GLU A 306 4.33 2.59 13.13
C GLU A 306 4.84 4.01 13.42
N ASP A 307 6.15 4.26 13.41
CA ASP A 307 6.67 5.62 13.49
C ASP A 307 6.46 6.33 12.14
N PRO A 308 5.64 7.40 12.09
CA PRO A 308 5.35 8.08 10.83
C PRO A 308 6.55 8.84 10.25
N ALA A 309 7.54 9.23 11.07
CA ALA A 309 8.71 10.00 10.66
C ALA A 309 9.89 9.12 10.26
N ARG A 310 9.91 7.85 10.68
CA ARG A 310 11.01 6.94 10.42
C ARG A 310 11.14 6.58 8.92
N PRO A 311 12.34 6.74 8.34
CA PRO A 311 12.56 6.41 6.93
C PRO A 311 12.38 4.93 6.64
N LEU A 312 11.82 4.62 5.47
CA LEU A 312 11.55 3.26 5.01
C LEU A 312 12.71 2.67 4.17
N ASN A 313 13.88 3.32 4.16
CA ASN A 313 15.04 2.89 3.37
C ASN A 313 15.54 1.53 3.86
N SER A 314 16.01 0.69 2.93
CA SER A 314 16.56 -0.64 3.20
C SER A 314 15.61 -1.64 3.87
N LEU A 315 14.31 -1.31 4.01
CA LEU A 315 13.34 -2.29 4.47
C LEU A 315 13.17 -3.37 3.40
N ALA A 316 13.29 -4.63 3.85
CA ALA A 316 13.22 -5.80 2.98
C ALA A 316 11.78 -6.05 2.51
N LEU A 317 11.61 -6.26 1.22
CA LEU A 317 10.35 -6.64 0.59
C LEU A 317 10.31 -8.18 0.42
N SER A 318 10.12 -8.87 1.54
CA SER A 318 10.02 -10.33 1.59
C SER A 318 8.91 -10.85 0.66
N GLY A 319 9.22 -11.89 -0.12
CA GLY A 319 8.27 -12.52 -1.06
C GLY A 319 8.44 -12.11 -2.53
N LEU A 320 9.30 -11.12 -2.83
CA LEU A 320 9.68 -10.79 -4.21
C LEU A 320 10.78 -11.71 -4.74
N ASP A 321 10.76 -11.92 -6.06
CA ASP A 321 11.81 -12.64 -6.78
C ASP A 321 13.07 -11.79 -6.94
N VAL A 322 14.21 -12.45 -7.04
CA VAL A 322 15.50 -11.80 -7.30
C VAL A 322 15.71 -11.71 -8.80
N VAL A 323 15.64 -10.50 -9.36
CA VAL A 323 15.79 -10.30 -10.79
C VAL A 323 17.25 -10.48 -11.24
N ALA A 324 17.40 -10.86 -12.51
CA ALA A 324 18.71 -10.99 -13.16
C ALA A 324 19.48 -9.66 -13.12
N MET A 325 20.83 -9.72 -13.13
CA MET A 325 21.68 -8.53 -13.07
C MET A 325 21.40 -7.51 -14.18
N SER A 326 20.96 -7.96 -15.37
CA SER A 326 20.61 -7.07 -16.49
C SER A 326 19.34 -6.27 -16.26
N GLN A 327 18.48 -6.68 -15.32
CA GLN A 327 17.26 -5.97 -14.96
C GLN A 327 17.47 -5.02 -13.77
N ARG A 328 18.49 -5.25 -12.95
CA ARG A 328 18.82 -4.39 -11.80
C ARG A 328 19.10 -2.96 -12.24
N GLU A 329 18.58 -2.02 -11.48
CA GLU A 329 18.67 -0.58 -11.77
C GLU A 329 20.05 -0.04 -11.42
N SER A 330 20.59 0.79 -12.31
CA SER A 330 21.79 1.57 -12.04
C SER A 330 21.48 2.75 -11.11
N ARG A 331 22.50 3.27 -10.43
CA ARG A 331 22.35 4.46 -9.58
C ARG A 331 21.71 5.64 -10.32
N ASN A 332 22.08 5.87 -11.59
CA ASN A 332 21.51 6.96 -12.38
C ASN A 332 20.01 6.74 -12.66
N GLU A 333 19.59 5.50 -12.89
CA GLU A 333 18.17 5.17 -13.06
C GLU A 333 17.39 5.35 -11.75
N GLN A 334 17.97 4.97 -10.62
CA GLN A 334 17.37 5.17 -9.29
C GLN A 334 17.20 6.67 -8.98
N GLU A 335 18.24 7.49 -9.19
CA GLU A 335 18.16 8.95 -8.99
C GLU A 335 17.10 9.58 -9.92
N ASN A 336 17.03 9.12 -11.17
CA ASN A 336 16.01 9.59 -12.12
C ASN A 336 14.59 9.20 -11.67
N ALA A 337 14.39 7.97 -11.16
CA ALA A 337 13.12 7.55 -10.58
C ALA A 337 12.72 8.46 -9.40
N LEU A 338 13.64 8.71 -8.47
CA LEU A 338 13.40 9.55 -7.29
C LEU A 338 13.06 11.00 -7.64
N HIS A 339 13.78 11.58 -8.61
CA HIS A 339 13.48 12.93 -9.11
C HIS A 339 12.11 13.06 -9.79
N ASN A 340 11.52 11.94 -10.23
CA ASN A 340 10.23 11.91 -10.92
C ASN A 340 9.13 11.19 -10.11
N GLY A 341 9.29 11.06 -8.79
CA GLY A 341 8.24 10.57 -7.89
C GLY A 341 7.95 9.07 -8.00
N LEU A 342 8.90 8.29 -8.50
CA LEU A 342 8.83 6.83 -8.56
C LEU A 342 9.79 6.25 -7.52
N THR A 343 9.32 5.31 -6.69
CA THR A 343 10.09 4.71 -5.59
C THR A 343 10.92 3.53 -6.12
N PRO A 344 12.24 3.61 -6.26
CA PRO A 344 13.03 2.47 -6.72
C PRO A 344 13.16 1.41 -5.62
N VAL A 345 13.10 0.16 -6.05
CA VAL A 345 13.39 -1.04 -5.26
C VAL A 345 14.65 -1.66 -5.87
N GLU A 346 15.58 -2.12 -5.02
CA GLU A 346 16.84 -2.71 -5.47
C GLU A 346 17.09 -4.08 -4.86
N VAL A 347 18.01 -4.84 -5.45
CA VAL A 347 18.54 -6.07 -4.85
C VAL A 347 19.81 -5.75 -4.07
N GLY A 348 19.68 -5.69 -2.74
CA GLY A 348 20.76 -5.45 -1.80
C GLY A 348 21.63 -6.68 -1.51
N PRO A 349 22.56 -6.56 -0.54
CA PRO A 349 23.41 -7.66 -0.09
C PRO A 349 22.61 -8.89 0.33
N GLY A 350 23.12 -10.09 0.08
CA GLY A 350 22.42 -11.34 0.39
C GLY A 350 21.24 -11.65 -0.53
N ASN A 351 21.11 -10.96 -1.68
CA ASN A 351 19.97 -11.05 -2.59
C ASN A 351 18.64 -10.67 -1.93
N THR A 352 18.67 -9.75 -0.97
CA THR A 352 17.47 -9.20 -0.35
C THR A 352 16.94 -8.05 -1.19
N VAL A 353 15.70 -8.17 -1.66
CA VAL A 353 15.00 -7.08 -2.35
C VAL A 353 14.57 -6.05 -1.31
N GLN A 354 14.89 -4.77 -1.50
CA GLN A 354 14.69 -3.74 -0.49
C GLN A 354 14.33 -2.37 -1.10
N ILE A 355 13.68 -1.52 -0.30
CA ILE A 355 13.33 -0.15 -0.69
C ILE A 355 14.60 0.71 -0.71
N VAL A 356 14.83 1.51 -1.76
CA VAL A 356 15.91 2.50 -1.78
C VAL A 356 15.52 3.73 -0.96
N ARG A 357 14.44 4.41 -1.37
CA ARG A 357 13.80 5.53 -0.65
C ARG A 357 12.33 5.62 -1.05
N ALA A 358 11.44 5.60 -0.07
CA ALA A 358 10.00 5.67 -0.29
C ALA A 358 9.53 7.11 -0.53
N VAL A 359 9.27 7.44 -1.80
CA VAL A 359 8.78 8.76 -2.22
C VAL A 359 7.32 8.69 -2.68
N SER A 360 6.60 9.79 -2.52
CA SER A 360 5.32 10.00 -3.18
C SER A 360 5.52 10.37 -4.65
N THR A 361 4.42 10.36 -5.40
CA THR A 361 4.38 10.82 -6.79
C THR A 361 4.44 12.35 -6.93
N TYR A 362 4.44 13.11 -5.83
CA TYR A 362 4.42 14.57 -5.86
C TYR A 362 5.79 15.17 -6.21
N THR A 363 5.87 15.86 -7.34
CA THR A 363 7.11 16.50 -7.81
C THR A 363 6.93 17.96 -8.22
N VAL A 364 5.70 18.38 -8.48
CA VAL A 364 5.36 19.76 -8.87
C VAL A 364 4.10 20.25 -8.18
N ASN A 365 4.06 21.55 -7.90
CA ASN A 365 2.87 22.21 -7.38
C ASN A 365 1.81 22.48 -8.46
N ALA A 366 0.71 23.14 -8.08
CA ALA A 366 -0.40 23.44 -8.99
C ALA A 366 -0.02 24.36 -10.16
N GLN A 367 1.07 25.11 -10.06
CA GLN A 367 1.62 25.96 -11.11
C GLN A 367 2.65 25.23 -11.99
N GLY A 368 2.91 23.95 -11.72
CA GLY A 368 3.91 23.15 -12.43
C GLY A 368 5.35 23.45 -12.01
N VAL A 369 5.57 24.15 -10.89
CA VAL A 369 6.90 24.42 -10.35
C VAL A 369 7.34 23.26 -9.47
N THR A 370 8.60 22.83 -9.62
CA THR A 370 9.19 21.77 -8.79
C THR A 370 8.99 22.07 -7.30
N ASP A 371 8.41 21.10 -6.60
CA ASP A 371 8.07 21.19 -5.18
C ASP A 371 8.34 19.84 -4.51
N VAL A 372 9.18 19.86 -3.49
CA VAL A 372 9.63 18.67 -2.75
C VAL A 372 8.95 18.53 -1.38
N SER A 373 8.00 19.42 -1.05
CA SER A 373 7.37 19.47 0.28
C SER A 373 6.70 18.16 0.71
N LEU A 374 6.18 17.39 -0.25
CA LEU A 374 5.56 16.08 -0.01
C LEU A 374 6.30 14.97 -0.76
N LEU A 375 7.58 15.15 -1.10
CA LEU A 375 8.36 14.14 -1.82
C LEU A 375 8.48 12.86 -0.99
N ASP A 376 8.89 12.95 0.28
CA ASP A 376 8.96 11.77 1.15
C ASP A 376 7.57 11.39 1.65
N ILE A 377 7.26 10.09 1.59
CA ILE A 377 5.95 9.60 2.06
C ILE A 377 5.80 9.78 3.59
N THR A 378 6.90 9.82 4.33
CA THR A 378 6.92 10.08 5.78
C THR A 378 6.40 11.48 6.11
N SER A 379 6.65 12.48 5.27
CA SER A 379 6.18 13.86 5.50
C SER A 379 4.66 13.93 5.69
N ILE A 380 3.88 13.32 4.79
CA ILE A 380 2.42 13.34 4.91
C ILE A 380 1.92 12.45 6.06
N ARG A 381 2.60 11.32 6.35
CA ARG A 381 2.29 10.44 7.49
C ARG A 381 2.47 11.19 8.81
N THR A 382 3.56 11.95 8.95
CA THR A 382 3.86 12.77 10.12
C THR A 382 2.83 13.88 10.32
N LEU A 383 2.42 14.56 9.24
CA LEU A 383 1.37 15.58 9.30
C LEU A 383 0.02 14.99 9.69
N ASP A 384 -0.34 13.82 9.15
CA ASP A 384 -1.59 13.13 9.49
C ASP A 384 -1.61 12.67 10.95
N TYR A 385 -0.50 12.14 11.46
CA TYR A 385 -0.36 11.73 12.85
C TYR A 385 -0.38 12.93 13.81
N THR A 386 0.34 14.01 13.48
CA THR A 386 0.29 15.28 14.24
C THR A 386 -1.14 15.80 14.34
N ARG A 387 -1.88 15.79 13.23
CA ARG A 387 -3.29 16.16 13.19
C ARG A 387 -4.14 15.27 14.09
N LYS A 388 -3.94 13.93 14.04
CA LYS A 388 -4.65 12.97 14.91
C LYS A 388 -4.40 13.28 16.39
N ALA A 389 -3.14 13.44 16.79
CA ALA A 389 -2.74 13.72 18.16
C ALA A 389 -3.35 15.02 18.70
N CYS A 390 -3.26 16.12 17.94
CA CYS A 390 -3.86 17.40 18.31
C CYS A 390 -5.37 17.32 18.42
N ARG A 391 -6.05 16.69 17.45
CA ARG A 391 -7.52 16.54 17.47
C ARG A 391 -7.99 15.78 18.70
N GLU A 392 -7.41 14.61 18.96
CA GLU A 392 -7.82 13.76 20.08
C GLU A 392 -7.57 14.45 21.43
N ARG A 393 -6.45 15.16 21.59
CA ARG A 393 -6.18 15.97 22.79
C ARG A 393 -7.30 17.00 23.02
N ILE A 394 -7.65 17.78 22.00
CA ILE A 394 -8.66 18.82 22.13
C ILE A 394 -10.05 18.25 22.40
N SER A 395 -10.43 17.17 21.70
CA SER A 395 -11.72 16.50 21.90
C SER A 395 -11.88 15.94 23.30
N LEU A 396 -10.83 15.37 23.89
CA LEU A 396 -10.85 14.82 25.25
C LEU A 396 -10.82 15.90 26.34
N ARG A 397 -10.04 16.97 26.13
CA ARG A 397 -9.78 18.00 27.16
C ARG A 397 -10.85 19.08 27.23
N PHE A 398 -11.47 19.42 26.11
CA PHE A 398 -12.43 20.53 26.03
C PHE A 398 -13.82 20.14 25.52
N PRO A 399 -14.44 19.05 26.00
CA PRO A 399 -15.78 18.67 25.57
C PRO A 399 -16.80 19.67 26.15
N ARG A 400 -17.53 20.36 25.27
CA ARG A 400 -18.59 21.33 25.63
C ARG A 400 -18.10 22.50 26.50
N GLU A 401 -16.81 22.83 26.44
CA GLU A 401 -16.20 23.93 27.20
C GLU A 401 -16.76 25.29 26.76
N LYS A 402 -16.94 26.22 27.70
CA LYS A 402 -17.34 27.59 27.36
C LYS A 402 -16.17 28.33 26.71
N LEU A 403 -16.42 29.05 25.62
CA LEU A 403 -15.41 29.89 24.99
C LEU A 403 -15.13 31.14 25.84
N SER A 404 -14.02 31.13 26.57
CA SER A 404 -13.55 32.23 27.43
C SER A 404 -12.08 32.54 27.19
N THR A 405 -11.58 33.70 27.63
CA THR A 405 -10.13 34.02 27.54
C THR A 405 -9.27 32.97 28.24
N ARG A 406 -9.77 32.38 29.33
CA ARG A 406 -9.09 31.28 30.04
C ARG A 406 -9.01 30.02 29.17
N THR A 407 -10.08 29.72 28.43
CA THR A 407 -10.15 28.55 27.54
C THR A 407 -9.14 28.65 26.41
N ILE A 408 -8.96 29.84 25.83
CA ILE A 408 -7.99 30.08 24.76
C ILE A 408 -6.57 29.72 25.22
N ALA A 409 -6.15 30.27 26.36
CA ALA A 409 -4.82 29.98 26.92
C ALA A 409 -4.64 28.50 27.29
N LYS A 410 -5.70 27.83 27.79
CA LYS A 410 -5.66 26.39 28.06
C LYS A 410 -5.50 25.57 26.76
N VAL A 411 -6.24 25.90 25.70
CA VAL A 411 -6.14 25.20 24.40
C VAL A 411 -4.74 25.33 23.83
N GLU A 412 -4.16 26.53 23.85
CA GLU A 412 -2.79 26.77 23.40
C GLU A 412 -1.78 25.94 24.21
N SER A 413 -1.93 25.90 25.54
CA SER A 413 -1.09 25.10 26.43
C SER A 413 -1.19 23.59 26.16
N GLU A 414 -2.40 23.06 25.93
CA GLU A 414 -2.59 21.62 25.67
C GLU A 414 -2.08 21.22 24.27
N LEU A 415 -2.23 22.08 23.27
CA LEU A 415 -1.64 21.83 21.94
C LEU A 415 -0.13 21.86 22.01
N TYR A 416 0.44 22.83 22.70
CA TYR A 416 1.89 22.92 22.89
C TYR A 416 2.45 21.70 23.63
N ASP A 417 1.77 21.21 24.67
CA ASP A 417 2.13 19.95 25.35
C ASP A 417 2.14 18.74 24.40
N VAL A 418 1.18 18.66 23.46
CA VAL A 418 1.18 17.62 22.42
C VAL A 418 2.39 17.77 21.50
N LEU A 419 2.71 18.99 21.06
CA LEU A 419 3.86 19.22 20.19
C LEU A 419 5.19 18.86 20.88
N ILE A 420 5.35 19.20 22.16
CA ILE A 420 6.54 18.80 22.93
C ILE A 420 6.66 17.28 22.99
N LYS A 421 5.56 16.56 23.21
CA LYS A 421 5.57 15.09 23.19
C LYS A 421 5.90 14.50 21.81
N LEU A 422 5.48 15.16 20.73
CA LEU A 422 5.87 14.76 19.38
C LEU A 422 7.36 15.04 19.12
N GLU A 423 7.95 16.07 19.73
CA GLU A 423 9.40 16.33 19.68
C GLU A 423 10.19 15.31 20.51
N GLU A 424 9.73 14.98 21.71
CA GLU A 424 10.32 13.92 22.54
C GLU A 424 10.31 12.54 21.86
N ALA A 425 9.32 12.30 20.99
CA ALA A 425 9.21 11.10 20.18
C ALA A 425 9.96 11.19 18.83
N GLU A 426 10.71 12.28 18.57
CA GLU A 426 11.44 12.52 17.32
C GLU A 426 10.55 12.54 16.06
N ILE A 427 9.27 12.91 16.21
CA ILE A 427 8.31 13.03 15.10
C ILE A 427 8.31 14.47 14.55
N LEU A 428 8.40 15.46 15.44
CA LEU A 428 8.56 16.87 15.12
C LEU A 428 9.89 17.39 15.68
N GLU A 429 10.40 18.50 15.14
CA GLU A 429 11.60 19.16 15.65
C GLU A 429 11.37 20.65 15.93
N ASN A 430 12.29 21.27 16.68
CA ASN A 430 12.31 22.72 16.91
C ASN A 430 11.01 23.29 17.49
N VAL A 431 10.29 22.53 18.33
CA VAL A 431 8.98 22.93 18.84
C VAL A 431 9.08 24.16 19.74
N GLU A 432 10.08 24.24 20.63
CA GLU A 432 10.32 25.43 21.45
C GLU A 432 10.62 26.66 20.58
N ALA A 433 11.48 26.51 19.57
CA ALA A 433 11.84 27.60 18.66
C ALA A 433 10.64 28.08 17.84
N ASN A 434 9.72 27.16 17.52
CA ASN A 434 8.50 27.44 16.77
C ASN A 434 7.31 27.85 17.66
N LYS A 435 7.46 27.91 18.98
CA LYS A 435 6.37 28.23 19.93
C LYS A 435 5.61 29.51 19.59
N ALA A 436 6.32 30.56 19.18
CA ALA A 436 5.68 31.83 18.80
C ALA A 436 4.79 31.73 17.54
N LYS A 437 4.93 30.67 16.74
CA LYS A 437 4.11 30.38 15.56
C LYS A 437 2.84 29.59 15.91
N LEU A 438 2.81 28.89 17.07
CA LEU A 438 1.60 28.29 17.60
C LEU A 438 0.68 29.43 18.07
N ARG A 439 -0.49 29.55 17.45
CA ARG A 439 -1.40 30.67 17.71
C ARG A 439 -2.82 30.17 17.83
N VAL A 440 -3.47 30.51 18.94
CA VAL A 440 -4.88 30.21 19.17
C VAL A 440 -5.63 31.53 19.41
N GLN A 441 -6.65 31.81 18.61
CA GLN A 441 -7.37 33.08 18.67
C GLN A 441 -8.86 32.93 18.39
N ARG A 442 -9.68 33.87 18.88
CA ARG A 442 -11.09 33.95 18.49
C ARG A 442 -11.20 34.28 17.01
N ASN A 443 -12.20 33.70 16.36
CA ASN A 443 -12.55 34.12 15.02
C ASN A 443 -13.09 35.55 15.05
N GLY A 444 -12.68 36.39 14.10
CA GLY A 444 -13.11 37.79 14.04
C GLY A 444 -14.55 37.99 13.56
N LYS A 445 -15.23 36.94 13.06
CA LYS A 445 -16.59 36.99 12.51
C LYS A 445 -17.58 36.13 13.31
N ASP A 446 -17.16 34.93 13.70
CA ASP A 446 -17.96 34.00 14.50
C ASP A 446 -17.56 34.05 15.97
N ALA A 447 -18.43 34.62 16.80
CA ALA A 447 -18.20 34.79 18.24
C ALA A 447 -18.05 33.47 19.02
N ASN A 448 -18.47 32.34 18.44
CA ASN A 448 -18.44 31.01 19.05
C ASN A 448 -17.31 30.13 18.51
N ARG A 449 -16.42 30.67 17.67
CA ARG A 449 -15.35 29.89 17.01
C ARG A 449 -13.95 30.28 17.49
N LEU A 450 -13.10 29.26 17.60
CA LEU A 450 -11.67 29.39 17.87
C LEU A 450 -10.89 28.91 16.64
N ASP A 451 -9.89 29.67 16.24
CA ASP A 451 -8.97 29.35 15.15
C ASP A 451 -7.57 29.07 15.72
N CYS A 452 -6.89 28.08 15.15
CA CYS A 452 -5.56 27.66 15.57
C CYS A 452 -4.62 27.50 14.36
N VAL A 453 -3.36 27.93 14.52
CA VAL A 453 -2.24 27.59 13.63
C VAL A 453 -1.29 26.70 14.41
N VAL A 454 -0.98 25.52 13.87
CA VAL A 454 -0.05 24.55 14.47
C VAL A 454 1.22 24.48 13.61
N PRO A 455 2.38 24.92 14.11
CA PRO A 455 3.65 24.77 13.40
C PRO A 455 4.16 23.33 13.53
N ALA A 456 4.01 22.54 12.47
CA ALA A 456 4.55 21.19 12.40
C ALA A 456 5.83 21.20 11.57
N ASP A 457 6.98 21.30 12.25
CA ASP A 457 8.29 21.15 11.64
C ASP A 457 8.66 19.66 11.70
N VAL A 458 8.55 18.99 10.56
CA VAL A 458 8.62 17.53 10.47
C VAL A 458 10.07 17.07 10.56
N VAL A 459 10.35 16.06 11.39
CA VAL A 459 11.68 15.44 11.40
C VAL A 459 11.91 14.75 10.06
N ASN A 460 12.98 15.16 9.40
CA ASN A 460 13.35 14.64 8.08
C ASN A 460 14.18 13.36 8.20
N GLY A 461 14.01 12.46 7.23
CA GLY A 461 14.81 11.26 7.14
C GLY A 461 16.28 11.56 6.83
N LEU A 462 17.20 10.90 7.54
CA LEU A 462 18.62 10.92 7.20
C LEU A 462 18.90 10.00 6.00
N HIS A 463 18.57 10.47 4.79
CA HIS A 463 18.75 9.69 3.56
C HIS A 463 20.18 9.69 3.02
N VAL A 464 20.95 10.77 3.25
CA VAL A 464 22.31 10.93 2.70
C VAL A 464 23.24 11.50 3.76
N PHE A 465 24.35 10.81 4.02
CA PHE A 465 25.49 11.35 4.78
C PHE A 465 26.65 11.65 3.81
N ALA A 466 27.15 12.88 3.85
CA ALA A 466 28.30 13.30 3.05
C ALA A 466 29.41 13.82 3.96
N GLY A 467 30.58 13.19 3.92
CA GLY A 467 31.75 13.58 4.70
C GLY A 467 32.95 13.86 3.79
N ARG A 468 33.74 14.88 4.12
CA ARG A 468 35.05 15.15 3.51
C ARG A 468 36.13 14.91 4.55
N ILE A 469 37.14 14.12 4.21
CA ILE A 469 38.31 13.90 5.07
C ILE A 469 39.43 14.81 4.55
N ASP A 470 39.81 15.81 5.34
CA ASP A 470 40.90 16.71 5.02
C ASP A 470 42.20 16.17 5.66
N MET A 471 43.26 16.05 4.86
CA MET A 471 44.56 15.62 5.35
C MET A 471 45.18 16.72 6.20
N ILE A 472 45.55 16.39 7.43
CA ILE A 472 46.31 17.27 8.33
C ILE A 472 47.69 16.63 8.51
N LEU A 473 48.75 17.39 8.21
CA LEU A 473 50.16 17.03 8.42
C LEU A 473 50.78 17.86 9.53
#